data_AF-A0A147F165-F1
#
_entry.id   AF-A0A147F165-F1
#
_cell.length_a   1.000
_cell.length_b   1.000
_cell.length_c   1.000
_cell.angle_alpha   90.00
_cell.angle_beta   90.00
_cell.angle_gamma   90.00
#
_symmetry.space_group_name_H-M   'P 1'
#
loop_
_entity.id
_entity.type
_entity.pdbx_description
1 polymer ?
#
loop_
_entity_poly.entity_id
_entity_poly.type
_entity_poly.pdbx_seq_one_letter_code
_entity_poly.pdbx_strand_id
1 'polypeptide(L)'
;MRGLSADRLFVLVCSFAISIGMTIIAALALTALAFDQIVTIQIPLVATFRGFFAEGGAHAVTVQGSWGGALGVVLLLATPLCAVAIAHRGGGS
;
A
#
# COMPACT_ATOMS: atom_id res chain seq x y z
N MET A 1 -30.27 -2.66 12.71
CA MET A 1 -29.01 -2.62 11.94
C MET A 1 -29.37 -2.48 10.47
N ARG A 2 -29.20 -1.29 9.86
CA ARG A 2 -29.45 -1.08 8.42
C ARG A 2 -28.27 -1.70 7.66
N GLY A 3 -28.51 -2.79 6.93
CA GLY A 3 -27.48 -3.48 6.16
C GLY A 3 -26.84 -2.57 5.11
N LEU A 4 -25.53 -2.73 4.88
CA LEU A 4 -24.89 -2.17 3.69
C LEU A 4 -25.60 -2.71 2.44
N SER A 5 -26.04 -1.84 1.53
CA SER A 5 -26.52 -2.27 0.22
C SER A 5 -25.40 -2.99 -0.54
N ALA A 6 -25.73 -3.98 -1.36
CA ALA A 6 -24.75 -4.78 -2.12
C ALA A 6 -23.77 -3.90 -2.92
N ASP A 7 -24.25 -2.77 -3.47
CA ASP A 7 -23.43 -1.79 -4.18
C ASP A 7 -22.33 -1.19 -3.29
N ARG A 8 -22.64 -0.91 -2.02
CA ARG A 8 -21.67 -0.35 -1.07
C ARG A 8 -20.60 -1.38 -0.73
N LEU A 9 -21.01 -2.64 -0.56
CA LEU A 9 -20.07 -3.73 -0.32
C LEU A 9 -19.11 -3.89 -1.51
N PHE A 10 -19.64 -3.87 -2.75
CA PHE A 10 -18.84 -4.00 -3.96
C PHE A 10 -17.79 -2.89 -4.08
N VAL A 11 -18.20 -1.63 -3.91
CA VAL A 11 -17.27 -0.49 -4.02
C VAL A 11 -16.20 -0.53 -2.91
N LEU A 12 -16.56 -0.94 -1.69
CA LEU A 12 -15.59 -1.11 -0.60
C LEU A 12 -14.54 -2.17 -0.94
N VAL A 13 -14.97 -3.33 -1.46
CA VAL A 13 -14.06 -4.42 -1.85
C VAL A 13 -13.14 -3.97 -2.99
N CYS A 14 -13.66 -3.32 -4.03
CA CYS A 14 -12.85 -2.80 -5.13
C CYS A 14 -11.84 -1.75 -4.65
N SER A 15 -12.26 -0.83 -3.78
CA SER A 15 -11.38 0.19 -3.21
C SER A 15 -10.24 -0.43 -2.40
N PHE A 16 -10.56 -1.45 -1.61
CA PHE A 16 -9.56 -2.19 -0.83
C PHE A 16 -8.58 -2.94 -1.75
N ALA A 17 -9.07 -3.61 -2.79
CA ALA A 17 -8.24 -4.30 -3.77
C ALA A 17 -7.28 -3.35 -4.49
N ILE A 18 -7.76 -2.18 -4.93
CA ILE A 18 -6.94 -1.14 -5.56
C ILE A 18 -5.86 -0.67 -4.58
N SER A 19 -6.24 -0.43 -3.33
CA SER A 19 -5.31 0.03 -2.31
C SER A 19 -4.21 -0.99 -1.98
N ILE A 20 -4.56 -2.29 -1.92
CA ILE A 20 -3.56 -3.35 -1.77
C ILE A 20 -2.61 -3.33 -2.97
N GLY A 21 -3.15 -3.27 -4.19
CA GLY A 21 -2.37 -3.25 -5.42
C GLY A 21 -1.36 -2.10 -5.45
N MET A 22 -1.81 -0.88 -5.12
CA MET A 22 -0.93 0.29 -5.04
C MET A 22 0.16 0.14 -3.97
N THR A 23 -0.17 -0.45 -2.82
CA THR A 23 0.80 -0.70 -1.75
C THR A 23 1.90 -1.67 -2.21
N ILE A 24 1.52 -2.75 -2.92
CA ILE A 24 2.46 -3.73 -3.47
C ILE A 24 3.37 -3.08 -4.52
N ILE A 25 2.81 -2.31 -5.46
CA ILE A 25 3.58 -1.63 -6.51
C ILE A 25 4.61 -0.68 -5.89
N ALA A 26 4.20 0.11 -4.90
CA ALA A 26 5.11 1.01 -4.20
C ALA A 26 6.23 0.24 -3.48
N ALA A 27 5.92 -0.86 -2.79
CA ALA A 27 6.93 -1.68 -2.12
C ALA A 27 7.95 -2.29 -3.11
N LEU A 28 7.49 -2.76 -4.27
CA LEU A 28 8.38 -3.28 -5.31
C LEU A 28 9.27 -2.18 -5.91
N ALA A 29 8.72 -0.98 -6.16
CA ALA A 29 9.48 0.15 -6.65
C ALA A 29 10.58 0.58 -5.65
N LEU A 30 10.27 0.65 -4.35
CA LEU A 30 11.25 0.95 -3.31
C LEU A 30 12.31 -0.14 -3.17
N THR A 31 11.92 -1.40 -3.34
CA THR A 31 12.85 -2.54 -3.34
C THR A 31 13.84 -2.43 -4.50
N ALA A 32 13.33 -2.11 -5.70
CA ALA A 32 14.17 -1.91 -6.89
C ALA A 32 15.12 -0.72 -6.70
N LEU A 33 14.64 0.40 -6.16
CA LEU A 33 15.46 1.57 -5.85
C LEU A 33 16.56 1.26 -4.82
N ALA A 34 16.21 0.55 -3.75
CA ALA A 34 17.19 0.14 -2.74
C ALA A 34 18.26 -0.80 -3.32
N PHE A 35 17.85 -1.71 -4.22
CA PHE A 35 18.76 -2.62 -4.92
C PHE A 35 19.71 -1.89 -5.88
N ASP A 36 19.19 -0.96 -6.68
CA ASP A 36 19.97 -0.22 -7.70
C ASP A 36 20.99 0.71 -7.04
N GLN A 37 20.54 1.49 -6.05
CA GLN A 37 21.36 2.54 -5.44
C GLN A 37 22.09 2.11 -4.17
N ILE A 38 21.83 0.89 -3.67
CA ILE A 38 22.46 0.35 -2.45
C ILE A 38 22.22 1.29 -1.26
N VAL A 39 20.97 1.72 -1.14
CA VAL A 39 20.53 2.63 -0.09
C VAL A 39 19.61 1.93 0.90
N THR A 40 19.57 2.47 2.12
CA THR A 40 18.58 2.05 3.10
C THR A 40 17.40 3.01 3.10
N ILE A 41 16.22 2.52 2.78
CA ILE A 41 14.96 3.27 2.82
C ILE A 41 14.16 2.78 4.01
N GLN A 42 13.86 3.69 4.95
CA GLN A 42 13.05 3.38 6.10
C GLN A 42 11.73 4.14 6.03
N ILE A 43 10.63 3.39 6.02
CA ILE A 43 9.28 3.91 6.21
C ILE A 43 8.86 3.56 7.64
N PRO A 44 8.82 4.55 8.55
CA PRO A 44 8.50 4.32 9.95
C PRO A 44 7.22 3.52 10.11
N LEU A 45 7.24 2.52 11.00
CA LEU A 45 6.12 1.63 11.33
C LEU A 45 5.67 0.70 10.18
N VAL A 46 6.16 0.85 8.94
CA VAL A 46 5.68 0.09 7.78
C VAL A 46 6.72 -0.91 7.28
N ALA A 47 7.88 -0.43 6.82
CA ALA A 47 8.89 -1.28 6.21
C ALA A 47 10.27 -0.61 6.16
N THR A 48 11.31 -1.44 6.17
CA THR A 48 12.70 -1.06 5.95
C THR A 48 13.24 -1.87 4.78
N PHE A 49 13.77 -1.18 3.78
CA PHE A 49 14.42 -1.75 2.60
C PHE A 49 15.91 -1.44 2.71
N ARG A 50 16.76 -2.46 2.72
CA ARG A 50 18.21 -2.31 2.82
C ARG A 50 18.87 -2.90 1.59
N GLY A 51 19.35 -2.03 0.70
CA GLY A 51 20.28 -2.41 -0.35
C GLY A 51 21.69 -2.58 0.20
N PHE A 52 22.39 -3.63 -0.22
CA PHE A 52 23.79 -3.90 0.15
C PHE A 52 24.49 -4.72 -0.93
N PHE A 53 25.83 -4.74 -0.89
CA PHE A 53 26.63 -5.65 -1.69
C PHE A 53 26.75 -7.00 -0.98
N ALA A 54 26.32 -8.07 -1.65
CA ALA A 54 26.54 -9.43 -1.19
C ALA A 54 27.98 -9.89 -1.48
N GLU A 55 28.44 -10.91 -0.75
CA GLU A 55 29.73 -11.54 -1.00
C GLU A 55 29.76 -12.08 -2.45
N GLY A 56 30.72 -11.58 -3.25
CA GLY A 56 30.79 -11.84 -4.69
C GLY A 56 30.46 -10.64 -5.58
N GLY A 57 30.14 -9.47 -5.01
CA GLY A 57 29.93 -8.22 -5.76
C GLY A 57 28.54 -8.06 -6.37
N ALA A 58 27.61 -8.98 -6.06
CA ALA A 58 26.22 -8.88 -6.49
C ALA A 58 25.47 -7.86 -5.62
N HIS A 59 24.58 -7.09 -6.24
CA HIS A 59 23.63 -6.26 -5.52
C HIS A 59 22.58 -7.17 -4.85
N ALA A 60 22.22 -6.86 -3.62
CA ALA A 60 21.18 -7.57 -2.87
C ALA A 60 20.33 -6.59 -2.08
N VAL A 61 19.09 -6.99 -1.79
CA VAL A 61 18.17 -6.18 -1.00
C VAL A 61 17.48 -7.06 0.04
N THR A 62 17.41 -6.56 1.28
CA THR A 62 16.64 -7.16 2.36
C THR A 62 15.47 -6.26 2.72
N VAL A 63 14.29 -6.88 2.87
CA VAL A 63 13.05 -6.16 3.22
C VAL A 63 12.55 -6.67 4.56
N GLN A 64 12.45 -5.77 5.53
CA GLN A 64 11.81 -6.03 6.82
C GLN A 64 10.53 -5.19 6.92
N GLY A 65 9.38 -5.84 6.93
CA GLY A 65 8.08 -5.18 7.00
C GLY A 65 7.33 -5.48 8.30
N SER A 66 6.40 -4.60 8.64
CA SER A 66 5.40 -4.84 9.67
C SER A 66 4.04 -5.06 9.02
N TRP A 67 3.36 -6.14 9.41
CA TRP A 67 2.01 -6.45 8.91
C TRP A 67 0.99 -5.39 9.33
N GLY A 68 1.10 -4.88 10.56
CA GLY A 68 0.22 -3.83 11.08
C GLY A 68 0.38 -2.50 10.34
N GLY A 69 1.61 -2.09 10.04
CA GLY A 69 1.88 -0.87 9.27
C GLY A 69 1.41 -0.98 7.82
N ALA A 70 1.64 -2.12 7.17
CA ALA A 70 1.13 -2.37 5.83
C ALA A 70 -0.41 -2.30 5.78
N LEU A 71 -1.11 -2.91 6.75
CA LEU A 71 -2.56 -2.79 6.88
C LEU A 71 -3.01 -1.34 7.11
N GLY A 72 -2.29 -0.59 7.94
CA GLY A 72 -2.56 0.83 8.17
C GLY A 72 -2.49 1.67 6.90
N VAL A 73 -1.46 1.46 6.06
CA VAL A 73 -1.31 2.14 4.76
C VAL A 73 -2.46 1.80 3.82
N VAL A 74 -2.83 0.51 3.74
CA VAL A 74 -3.95 0.06 2.90
C VAL A 74 -5.27 0.69 3.36
N LEU A 75 -5.54 0.74 4.66
CA LEU A 75 -6.76 1.38 5.17
C LEU A 75 -6.76 2.89 4.90
N LEU A 76 -5.62 3.54 5.07
CA LEU A 76 -5.46 4.98 4.81
C LEU A 76 -5.71 5.31 3.34
N LEU A 77 -5.17 4.52 2.41
CA LEU A 77 -5.38 4.68 0.97
C LEU A 77 -6.80 4.29 0.52
N ALA A 78 -7.44 3.34 1.18
CA ALA A 78 -8.84 3.00 0.92
C ALA A 78 -9.81 4.10 1.37
N THR A 79 -9.45 4.90 2.38
CA THR A 79 -10.30 5.97 2.96
C THR A 79 -10.79 7.02 1.94
N PRO A 80 -9.93 7.66 1.12
CA PRO A 80 -10.39 8.62 0.11
C PRO A 80 -11.27 7.99 -0.97
N LEU A 81 -10.98 6.75 -1.39
CA LEU A 81 -11.82 6.01 -2.35
C LEU A 81 -13.23 5.76 -1.78
N CYS A 82 -13.32 5.44 -0.49
CA CYS A 82 -14.59 5.31 0.22
C CYS A 82 -15.31 6.67 0.35
N ALA A 83 -14.58 7.73 0.68
CA ALA A 83 -15.14 9.08 0.82
C ALA A 83 -15.70 9.61 -0.51
N VAL A 84 -14.99 9.41 -1.61
CA VAL A 84 -15.42 9.78 -2.98
C VAL A 84 -16.68 9.01 -3.38
N ALA A 85 -16.74 7.70 -3.10
CA ALA A 85 -17.93 6.89 -3.34
C ALA A 85 -19.17 7.37 -2.55
N ILE A 86 -18.97 7.91 -1.35
CA ILE A 86 -20.04 8.47 -0.51
C ILE A 86 -20.44 9.87 -1.01
N ALA A 87 -19.46 10.71 -1.38
CA ALA A 87 -19.66 12.10 -1.80
C ALA A 87 -20.34 12.25 -3.16
N HIS A 88 -20.03 11.40 -4.15
CA HIS A 88 -20.65 11.46 -5.48
C HIS A 88 -22.18 11.21 -5.49
N ARG A 89 -22.76 10.78 -4.37
CA ARG A 89 -24.21 10.62 -4.23
C ARG A 89 -24.93 11.85 -3.66
N GLY A 90 -24.20 12.82 -3.11
CA GLY A 90 -24.77 14.06 -2.55
C GLY A 90 -24.99 15.19 -3.56
N GLY A 91 -24.41 15.09 -4.77
CA GLY A 91 -24.50 16.10 -5.82
C GLY A 91 -25.52 15.82 -6.93
N GLY A 92 -26.41 14.85 -6.74
CA GLY A 92 -27.49 14.54 -7.67
C GLY A 92 -28.83 15.07 -7.15
N SER A 93 -29.04 16.38 -7.20
CA SER A 93 -30.36 17.03 -7.13
C SER A 93 -30.36 18.28 -7.98
#